data_AF-A0AAV9KSU5-F1
#
_entry.id   AF-A0AAV9KSU5-F1
#
_cell.length_a   1.000
_cell.length_b   1.000
_cell.length_c   1.000
_cell.angle_alpha   90.00
_cell.angle_beta   90.00
_cell.angle_gamma   90.00
#
_symmetry.space_group_name_H-M   'P 1'
#
loop_
_entity.id
_entity.type
_entity.pdbx_description
1 polymer ?
#
loop_
_entity_poly.entity_id
_entity_poly.type
_entity_poly.pdbx_seq_one_letter_code
_entity_poly.pdbx_strand_id
1 'polypeptide(L)'
;MDFIGIIEACGLMELGFNGPRFTWSNQRGINFRIWKRLDRAMVNDTWLQNMPHTTITHLPSVGSDHCPLLMEMNSRPNNHIKYFRFLNCWADQASFEESIASLWNRPIDGNPMWTFHQKMKRLASTLSV
;
A
#
# COMPACT_ATOMS: atom_id res chain seq x y z
N MET A 1 -23.79 8.02 27.33
CA MET A 1 -22.96 7.18 26.46
C MET A 1 -21.62 7.87 26.32
N ASP A 2 -20.52 7.19 26.59
CA ASP A 2 -19.17 7.74 26.39
C ASP A 2 -18.78 7.65 24.90
N PHE A 3 -17.61 8.16 24.55
CA PHE A 3 -17.17 8.23 23.15
C PHE A 3 -17.11 6.84 22.48
N ILE A 4 -16.61 5.82 23.20
CA ILE A 4 -16.50 4.46 22.69
C ILE A 4 -17.90 3.85 22.49
N GLY A 5 -18.80 4.03 23.46
CA GLY A 5 -20.17 3.53 23.34
C GLY A 5 -20.93 4.15 22.15
N ILE A 6 -20.66 5.41 21.80
CA ILE A 6 -21.25 6.04 20.60
C ILE A 6 -20.71 5.41 19.32
N ILE A 7 -19.40 5.18 19.23
CA ILE A 7 -18.77 4.53 18.07
C ILE A 7 -19.39 3.16 17.82
N GLU A 8 -19.52 2.36 18.88
CA GLU A 8 -20.13 1.03 18.81
C GLU A 8 -21.60 1.10 18.44
N ALA A 9 -22.38 1.98 19.09
CA ALA A 9 -23.81 2.13 18.80
C ALA A 9 -24.09 2.59 17.36
N CYS A 10 -23.17 3.35 16.76
CA CYS A 10 -23.26 3.82 15.38
C CYS A 10 -22.66 2.84 14.35
N GLY A 11 -22.07 1.71 14.79
CA GLY A 11 -21.40 0.77 13.89
C GLY A 11 -20.22 1.42 13.15
N LEU A 12 -19.53 2.35 13.80
CA LEU A 12 -18.37 3.04 13.23
C LEU A 12 -17.10 2.26 13.53
N MET A 13 -16.20 2.21 12.55
CA MET A 13 -14.85 1.68 12.70
C MET A 13 -13.84 2.68 12.17
N GLU A 14 -12.68 2.71 12.81
CA GLU A 14 -11.59 3.60 12.41
C GLU A 14 -10.87 3.05 11.17
N LEU A 15 -10.62 3.93 10.20
CA LEU A 15 -9.76 3.60 9.06
C LEU A 15 -8.27 3.65 9.44
N GLY A 16 -7.48 2.78 8.81
CA GLY A 16 -6.03 2.89 8.84
C GLY A 16 -5.54 4.19 8.18
N PHE A 17 -4.32 4.61 8.49
CA PHE A 17 -3.73 5.84 7.95
C PHE A 17 -2.29 5.64 7.49
N ASN A 18 -1.85 6.50 6.56
CA ASN A 18 -0.47 6.67 6.12
C ASN A 18 0.11 7.97 6.70
N GLY A 19 1.44 8.03 6.82
CA GLY A 19 2.15 9.25 7.27
C GLY A 19 2.41 9.29 8.79
N PRO A 20 2.61 10.49 9.37
CA PRO A 20 3.00 10.66 10.77
C PRO A 20 2.00 10.04 11.76
N ARG A 21 2.49 9.40 12.83
CA ARG A 21 1.64 8.74 13.83
C ARG A 21 0.73 9.68 14.61
N PHE A 22 1.13 10.93 14.78
CA PHE A 22 0.45 11.91 15.62
C PHE A 22 -0.13 13.02 14.74
N THR A 23 -1.32 13.49 15.10
CA THR A 23 -2.02 14.55 14.39
C THR A 23 -2.00 15.86 15.15
N TRP A 24 -1.47 15.87 16.38
CA TRP A 24 -1.40 17.05 17.22
C TRP A 24 -0.11 17.11 18.02
N SER A 25 0.40 18.33 18.24
CA SER A 25 1.56 18.62 19.08
C SER A 25 1.32 19.87 19.90
N ASN A 26 1.72 19.88 21.18
CA ASN A 26 1.67 21.12 21.98
C ASN A 26 2.70 22.18 21.54
N GLN A 27 3.48 21.93 20.49
CA GLN A 27 4.52 22.78 19.90
C GLN A 27 5.64 23.27 20.85
N ARG A 28 5.69 22.81 22.11
CA ARG A 28 6.73 23.21 23.06
C ARG A 28 8.11 22.70 22.66
N GLY A 29 9.18 23.22 23.26
CA GLY A 29 10.55 22.75 23.01
C GLY A 29 10.72 21.24 23.24
N ILE A 30 11.81 20.66 22.71
CA ILE A 30 12.04 19.20 22.65
C ILE A 30 11.78 18.49 23.99
N ASN A 31 12.21 19.08 25.10
CA ASN A 31 12.07 18.49 26.44
C ASN A 31 10.64 18.50 27.02
N PHE A 32 9.72 19.26 26.41
CA PHE A 32 8.34 19.42 26.88
C PHE A 32 7.32 19.11 25.78
N ARG A 33 7.77 18.58 24.64
CA ARG A 33 6.93 18.34 23.49
C ARG A 33 6.05 17.11 23.72
N ILE A 34 4.75 17.30 23.61
CA ILE A 34 3.76 16.24 23.72
C ILE A 34 3.11 16.07 22.36
N TRP A 35 3.04 14.82 21.90
CA TRP A 35 2.37 14.46 20.67
C TRP A 35 1.17 13.59 20.98
N LYS A 36 0.05 13.85 20.31
CA LYS A 36 -1.17 13.05 20.41
C LYS A 36 -1.77 12.81 19.04
N ARG A 37 -2.56 11.74 18.92
CA ARG A 37 -3.43 11.51 17.77
C ARG A 37 -4.86 11.80 18.22
N LEU A 38 -5.34 12.97 17.85
CA LEU A 38 -6.66 13.47 18.22
C LEU A 38 -7.64 13.37 17.05
N ASP A 39 -7.13 13.50 15.84
CA ASP A 39 -7.90 13.51 14.61
C ASP A 39 -7.92 12.09 14.03
N ARG A 40 -9.12 11.58 13.75
CA ARG A 40 -9.36 10.20 13.33
C ARG A 40 -10.51 10.19 12.32
N ALA A 41 -10.38 9.37 11.28
CA ALA A 41 -11.46 9.12 10.34
C ALA A 41 -12.11 7.78 10.65
N MET A 42 -13.44 7.79 10.81
CA MET A 42 -14.23 6.61 11.08
C MET A 42 -15.31 6.45 10.02
N VAL A 43 -15.63 5.22 9.69
CA VAL A 43 -16.61 4.86 8.65
C VAL A 43 -17.49 3.72 9.13
N ASN A 44 -18.66 3.56 8.52
CA ASN A 44 -19.54 2.43 8.76
C ASN A 44 -19.47 1.39 7.62
N ASP A 45 -20.18 0.28 7.78
CA ASP A 45 -20.21 -0.80 6.79
C ASP A 45 -20.72 -0.34 5.42
N THR A 46 -21.73 0.54 5.39
CA THR A 46 -22.26 1.09 4.13
C THR A 46 -21.20 1.87 3.37
N TRP A 47 -20.34 2.62 4.07
CA TRP A 47 -19.21 3.30 3.43
C TRP A 47 -18.21 2.31 2.84
N LEU A 48 -17.81 1.29 3.60
CA LEU A 48 -16.84 0.29 3.14
C LEU A 48 -17.31 -0.49 1.91
N GLN A 49 -18.62 -0.72 1.79
CA GLN A 49 -19.21 -1.33 0.60
C GLN A 49 -19.11 -0.43 -0.64
N ASN A 50 -19.28 0.89 -0.47
CA ASN A 50 -19.30 1.84 -1.59
C ASN A 50 -17.91 2.38 -1.95
N MET A 51 -17.02 2.50 -0.97
CA MET A 51 -15.68 3.09 -1.10
C MET A 51 -14.61 2.19 -0.44
N PRO A 52 -14.44 0.94 -0.90
CA PRO A 52 -13.55 -0.03 -0.25
C PRO A 52 -12.06 0.37 -0.28
N HIS A 53 -11.68 1.32 -1.13
CA HIS A 53 -10.32 1.81 -1.26
C HIS A 53 -10.14 3.23 -0.69
N THR A 54 -10.99 3.64 0.27
CA THR A 54 -10.75 4.88 0.99
C THR A 54 -9.43 4.80 1.75
N THR A 55 -8.57 5.81 1.55
CA THR A 55 -7.30 5.95 2.27
C THR A 55 -7.29 7.25 3.06
N ILE A 56 -6.62 7.21 4.20
CA ILE A 56 -6.36 8.39 5.04
C ILE A 56 -4.86 8.64 5.06
N THR A 57 -4.44 9.88 4.81
CA THR A 57 -3.05 10.29 4.87
C THR A 57 -2.92 11.50 5.79
N HIS A 58 -2.05 11.38 6.80
CA HIS A 58 -1.69 12.50 7.66
C HIS A 58 -0.66 13.36 6.93
N LEU A 59 -1.02 14.60 6.63
CA LEU A 59 -0.14 15.53 5.94
C LEU A 59 0.76 16.28 6.94
N PRO A 60 2.02 16.59 6.55
CA PRO A 60 2.84 17.50 7.32
C PRO A 60 2.15 18.85 7.50
N SER A 61 2.28 19.43 8.69
CA SER A 61 1.74 20.76 8.99
C SER A 61 2.88 21.73 9.24
N VAL A 62 2.72 22.94 8.74
CA VAL A 62 3.63 24.06 8.99
C VAL A 62 2.81 25.18 9.60
N GLY A 63 3.11 25.55 10.85
CA GLY A 63 2.47 26.67 11.54
C GLY A 63 1.17 26.34 12.28
N SER A 64 0.72 25.09 12.29
CA SER A 64 -0.40 24.62 13.13
C SER A 64 0.08 23.55 14.12
N ASP A 65 -0.60 23.45 15.26
CA ASP A 65 -0.42 22.36 16.20
C ASP A 65 -1.08 21.07 15.72
N HIS A 66 -1.94 21.15 14.69
CA HIS A 66 -2.59 20.01 14.05
C HIS A 66 -1.98 19.65 12.68
N CYS A 67 -2.00 18.36 12.36
CA CYS A 67 -1.75 17.79 11.03
C CYS A 67 -3.05 17.60 10.26
N PRO A 68 -3.16 18.11 9.02
CA PRO A 68 -4.31 17.84 8.18
C PRO A 68 -4.47 16.35 7.86
N LEU A 69 -5.71 15.89 7.80
CA LEU A 69 -6.08 14.56 7.29
C LEU A 69 -6.56 14.69 5.85
N LEU A 70 -5.90 14.00 4.93
CA LEU A 70 -6.36 13.83 3.56
C LEU A 70 -7.13 12.51 3.46
N MET A 71 -8.42 12.58 3.11
CA MET A 71 -9.25 11.42 2.82
C MET A 71 -9.46 11.29 1.32
N GLU A 72 -8.97 10.21 0.74
CA GLU A 72 -9.13 9.92 -0.69
C GLU A 72 -10.16 8.81 -0.86
N MET A 73 -11.21 9.09 -1.62
CA MET A 73 -12.37 8.20 -1.76
C MET A 73 -12.34 7.55 -3.13
N ASN A 74 -11.68 6.39 -3.21
CA ASN A 74 -11.55 5.65 -4.45
C ASN A 74 -12.58 4.52 -4.50
N SER A 75 -13.51 4.58 -5.46
CA SER A 75 -14.54 3.55 -5.68
C SER A 75 -14.08 2.42 -6.59
N ARG A 76 -12.96 2.59 -7.29
CA ARG A 76 -12.40 1.60 -8.21
C ARG A 76 -10.99 1.22 -7.76
N PRO A 77 -10.61 -0.07 -7.82
CA PRO A 77 -9.21 -0.42 -7.71
C PRO A 77 -8.49 0.32 -8.82
N ASN A 78 -7.42 1.03 -8.45
CA ASN A 78 -6.58 1.72 -9.40
C ASN A 78 -6.06 0.64 -10.36
N ASN A 79 -6.56 0.62 -11.59
CA ASN A 79 -6.31 -0.45 -12.57
C ASN A 79 -4.91 -0.26 -13.17
N HIS A 80 -3.91 -0.15 -12.30
CA HIS A 80 -2.53 0.01 -12.68
C HIS A 80 -2.04 -1.31 -13.26
N ILE A 81 -1.62 -1.23 -14.51
CA ILE A 81 -0.85 -2.30 -15.14
C ILE A 81 0.44 -2.45 -14.31
N LYS A 82 0.54 -3.55 -13.57
CA LYS A 82 1.79 -3.93 -12.90
C LYS A 82 2.71 -4.56 -13.94
N TYR A 83 3.72 -3.81 -14.36
CA TYR A 83 4.80 -4.35 -15.17
C TYR A 83 5.75 -5.18 -14.29
N PHE A 84 6.26 -6.26 -14.85
CA PHE A 84 7.36 -7.01 -14.25
C PHE A 84 8.56 -6.08 -14.03
N ARG A 85 9.16 -6.15 -12.83
CA ARG A 85 10.40 -5.44 -12.50
C ARG A 85 11.44 -6.46 -12.09
N PHE A 86 12.58 -6.41 -12.76
CA PHE A 86 13.73 -7.21 -12.36
C PHE A 86 14.38 -6.58 -11.13
N LEU A 87 14.56 -7.36 -10.05
CA LEU A 87 15.34 -6.93 -8.89
C LEU A 87 16.78 -7.37 -9.09
N ASN A 88 17.73 -6.42 -9.06
CA ASN A 88 19.15 -6.71 -9.27
C ASN A 88 19.70 -7.75 -8.27
N CYS A 89 19.15 -7.78 -7.04
CA CYS A 89 19.56 -8.76 -6.03
C CYS A 89 19.29 -10.22 -6.42
N TRP A 90 18.42 -10.48 -7.41
CA TRP A 90 18.25 -11.82 -7.95
C TRP A 90 19.49 -12.28 -8.70
N ALA A 91 20.18 -11.40 -9.41
CA ALA A 91 21.41 -11.74 -10.11
C ALA A 91 22.57 -12.10 -9.16
N ASP A 92 22.51 -11.62 -7.91
CA ASP A 92 23.50 -11.90 -6.88
C ASP A 92 23.26 -13.27 -6.19
N GLN A 93 22.12 -13.92 -6.44
CA GLN A 93 21.85 -15.25 -5.87
C GLN A 93 22.61 -16.33 -6.62
N ALA A 94 23.31 -17.19 -5.89
CA ALA A 94 24.10 -18.28 -6.47
C ALA A 94 23.29 -19.22 -7.38
N SER A 95 22.00 -19.39 -7.10
CA SER A 95 21.09 -20.24 -7.88
C SER A 95 20.45 -19.55 -9.09
N PHE A 96 20.75 -18.27 -9.33
CA PHE A 96 20.06 -17.47 -10.34
C PHE A 96 20.27 -18.02 -11.76
N GLU A 97 21.52 -18.20 -12.18
CA GLU A 97 21.85 -18.69 -13.52
C GLU A 97 21.24 -20.07 -13.80
N GLU A 98 21.36 -21.00 -12.85
CA GLU A 98 20.79 -22.33 -12.96
C GLU A 98 19.26 -22.28 -13.08
N SER A 99 18.61 -21.43 -12.27
CA SER A 99 17.16 -21.24 -12.31
C SER A 99 16.70 -20.71 -13.66
N ILE A 100 17.36 -19.68 -14.20
CA ILE A 100 17.04 -19.12 -15.52
C ILE A 100 17.28 -20.15 -16.62
N ALA A 101 18.40 -20.87 -16.61
CA ALA A 101 18.70 -21.91 -17.60
C ALA A 101 17.63 -23.00 -17.60
N SER A 102 17.24 -23.49 -16.41
CA SER A 102 16.20 -24.52 -16.26
C SER A 102 14.83 -24.05 -16.79
N LEU A 103 14.52 -22.75 -16.68
CA LEU A 103 13.29 -22.15 -17.20
C LEU A 103 13.34 -21.98 -18.72
N TRP A 104 14.49 -21.56 -19.26
CA TRP A 104 14.67 -21.26 -20.69
C TRP A 104 14.77 -22.51 -21.56
N ASN A 105 15.27 -23.62 -21.01
CA ASN A 105 15.46 -24.87 -21.73
C ASN A 105 14.16 -25.69 -21.88
N ARG A 106 13.09 -25.29 -21.20
CA ARG A 106 11.79 -25.94 -21.36
C ARG A 106 11.22 -25.67 -22.77
N PRO A 107 10.76 -26.71 -23.48
CA PRO A 107 10.27 -26.57 -24.85
C PRO A 107 9.01 -25.70 -24.91
N ILE A 108 8.88 -24.96 -26.00
CA ILE A 108 7.70 -24.15 -26.35
C ILE A 108 7.50 -24.27 -27.85
N ASP A 109 6.33 -24.74 -28.25
CA ASP A 109 5.96 -24.88 -29.64
C ASP A 109 5.45 -23.55 -30.19
N GLY A 110 5.87 -23.23 -31.41
CA GLY A 110 5.47 -22.03 -32.14
C GLY A 110 6.62 -21.42 -32.93
N ASN A 111 6.33 -20.28 -33.56
CA ASN A 111 7.35 -19.52 -34.26
C ASN A 111 8.37 -18.92 -33.26
N PRO A 112 9.58 -18.51 -33.72
CA PRO A 112 10.61 -17.98 -32.83
C PRO A 112 10.16 -16.82 -31.94
N MET A 113 9.27 -15.95 -32.45
CA MET A 113 8.77 -14.80 -31.68
C MET A 113 7.79 -15.21 -30.58
N TRP A 114 6.92 -16.17 -30.88
CA TRP A 114 6.06 -16.77 -29.88
C TRP A 114 6.88 -17.46 -28.79
N THR A 115 7.88 -18.26 -29.18
CA THR A 115 8.77 -18.94 -28.24
C THR A 115 9.51 -17.95 -27.34
N PHE A 116 10.06 -16.88 -27.89
CA PHE A 116 10.71 -15.82 -27.10
C PHE A 116 9.73 -15.15 -26.12
N HIS A 117 8.55 -14.75 -26.59
CA HIS A 117 7.53 -14.11 -25.75
C HIS A 117 7.12 -15.01 -24.57
N GLN A 118 6.87 -16.29 -24.82
CA GLN A 118 6.47 -17.23 -23.76
C GLN A 118 7.59 -17.49 -22.76
N LYS A 119 8.86 -17.53 -23.20
CA LYS A 119 10.00 -17.61 -22.28
C LYS A 119 10.07 -16.38 -21.37
N MET A 120 9.98 -15.17 -21.93
CA MET A 120 9.96 -13.92 -21.16
C MET A 120 8.79 -13.87 -20.16
N LYS A 121 7.59 -14.27 -20.59
CA LYS A 121 6.42 -14.35 -19.72
C LYS A 121 6.63 -15.30 -18.55
N ARG A 122 7.23 -16.48 -18.79
CA ARG A 122 7.51 -17.48 -17.76
C ARG A 122 8.56 -17.03 -16.75
N LEU A 123 9.62 -16.35 -17.20
CA LEU A 123 10.60 -15.75 -16.29
C LEU A 123 9.97 -14.66 -15.45
N ALA A 124 9.21 -13.76 -16.07
CA ALA A 124 8.50 -12.70 -15.36
C ALA A 124 7.58 -13.29 -14.27
N SER A 125 6.80 -14.32 -14.57
CA SER A 125 5.92 -14.95 -13.58
C SER A 125 6.68 -15.70 -12.48
N THR A 126 7.85 -16.25 -12.77
CA THR A 126 8.63 -17.01 -11.77
C THR A 126 9.37 -16.08 -10.81
N LEU A 127 9.82 -14.93 -11.32
CA LEU A 127 10.52 -13.93 -10.51
C LEU A 127 9.58 -12.92 -9.85
N SER A 128 8.35 -12.76 -10.34
CA SER A 128 7.35 -11.91 -9.68
C SER A 128 6.84 -12.61 -8.42
N VAL A 129 7.37 -12.20 -7.26
CA VAL A 129 6.81 -12.52 -5.94
C VAL A 129 5.74 -11.50 -5.58
#